data_AF-A0A817N032-F1
#
_entry.id   AF-A0A817N032-F1
#
_cell.length_a   1.000
_cell.length_b   1.000
_cell.length_c   1.000
_cell.angle_alpha   90.00
_cell.angle_beta   90.00
_cell.angle_gamma   90.00
#
_symmetry.space_group_name_H-M   'P 1'
#
loop_
_entity.id
_entity.type
_entity.pdbx_description
1 polymer ?
#
loop_
_entity_poly.entity_id
_entity_poly.type
_entity_poly.pdbx_seq_one_letter_code
_entity_poly.pdbx_strand_id
1 'polypeptide(L)'
;MKPNIKTATQTEDLGATQTVDPGAIVQVQLDSIVSVNLKEFLSDQKSLDLIVTELLKPNSQFWIERAKKQILMSTYRFIYRSAYFEGKFQLPLTQPEYWHFELHGNPKRDHSINGQDSVYMSYSWSTYILTDYESPGISEPQLETIGGQWVEPFILPADPYNLIQRTGYACIDEDTYQAGIPCQWIDITDHNTTNSPITAPLTAHMNPDNMLCEGQLVLDAQGDFIWEPTNFTDVNGGTVFKQKCVTGTNPSTLANNFHQINVTVPTDGNGYVTVRME
;
A
#
# COMPACT_ATOMS: atom_id res chain seq x y z
N MET A 1 6.98 -3.85 -37.67
CA MET A 1 7.54 -2.48 -37.73
C MET A 1 8.56 -2.36 -36.61
N LYS A 2 9.81 -2.02 -36.93
CA LYS A 2 10.89 -1.83 -35.95
C LYS A 2 10.81 -0.39 -35.40
N PRO A 3 11.02 -0.15 -34.10
CA PRO A 3 11.08 1.20 -33.56
C PRO A 3 12.39 1.85 -33.98
N ASN A 4 12.29 3.08 -34.49
CA ASN A 4 13.37 3.89 -35.01
C ASN A 4 14.00 4.64 -33.82
N ILE A 5 15.05 4.07 -33.21
CA ILE A 5 15.82 4.75 -32.16
C ILE A 5 16.70 5.77 -32.85
N LYS A 6 16.35 7.06 -32.75
CA LYS A 6 17.26 8.16 -33.09
C LYS A 6 18.32 8.26 -31.98
N THR A 7 19.55 7.91 -32.32
CA THR A 7 20.74 8.18 -31.51
C THR A 7 20.90 9.69 -31.37
N ALA A 8 20.72 10.24 -30.17
CA ALA A 8 21.02 11.63 -29.89
C ALA A 8 22.55 11.81 -29.86
N THR A 9 23.08 12.50 -30.86
CA THR A 9 24.45 12.99 -30.86
C THR A 9 24.49 14.18 -29.90
N GLN A 10 25.09 14.01 -28.72
CA GLN A 10 25.41 15.14 -27.84
C GLN A 10 26.45 16.01 -28.55
N THR A 11 26.00 17.16 -29.02
CA THR A 11 26.86 18.31 -29.29
C THR A 11 26.47 19.31 -28.22
N GLU A 12 27.37 19.58 -27.28
CA GLU A 12 27.18 20.57 -26.22
C GLU A 12 27.10 21.96 -26.87
N ASP A 13 25.89 22.47 -27.02
CA ASP A 13 25.62 23.87 -27.30
C ASP A 13 25.40 24.60 -25.98
N LEU A 14 26.48 25.17 -25.43
CA LEU A 14 26.48 26.06 -24.28
C LEU A 14 25.91 27.43 -24.69
N GLY A 15 24.60 27.50 -24.96
CA GLY A 15 23.99 28.72 -25.49
C GLY A 15 22.47 28.87 -25.37
N ALA A 16 21.74 27.88 -24.88
CA ALA A 16 20.30 28.03 -24.65
C ALA A 16 20.04 28.58 -23.24
N THR A 17 19.40 29.75 -23.14
CA THR A 17 18.71 30.18 -21.93
C THR A 17 17.78 29.06 -21.50
N GLN A 18 18.19 28.32 -20.46
CA GLN A 18 17.37 27.31 -19.82
C GLN A 18 16.12 28.04 -19.32
N THR A 19 14.99 27.84 -19.98
CA THR A 19 13.70 28.33 -19.50
C THR A 19 13.49 27.64 -18.15
N VAL A 20 13.64 28.43 -17.09
CA VAL A 20 13.40 27.96 -15.72
C VAL A 20 11.95 27.53 -15.66
N ASP A 21 11.72 26.25 -15.38
CA ASP A 21 10.39 25.73 -15.12
C ASP A 21 9.79 26.52 -13.94
N PRO A 22 8.67 27.23 -14.14
CA PRO A 22 8.05 27.99 -13.06
C PRO A 22 7.49 27.08 -11.95
N GLY A 23 7.37 25.76 -12.22
CA GLY A 23 6.76 24.79 -11.33
C GLY A 23 5.25 24.96 -11.22
N ALA A 24 4.63 24.06 -10.45
CA ALA A 24 3.22 24.11 -10.12
C ALA A 24 2.98 23.66 -8.67
N ILE A 25 1.94 24.23 -8.07
CA ILE A 25 1.41 23.82 -6.77
C ILE A 25 -0.04 23.39 -6.97
N VAL A 26 -0.36 22.16 -6.61
CA VAL A 26 -1.72 21.61 -6.65
C VAL A 26 -2.21 21.41 -5.22
N GLN A 27 -3.28 22.11 -4.84
CA GLN A 27 -3.95 21.86 -3.56
C GLN A 27 -4.92 20.68 -3.71
N VAL A 28 -4.84 19.72 -2.81
CA VAL A 28 -5.80 18.63 -2.68
C VAL A 28 -6.52 18.80 -1.36
N GLN A 29 -7.85 18.71 -1.36
CA GLN A 29 -8.66 18.91 -0.17
C GLN A 29 -9.83 17.93 -0.12
N LEU A 30 -10.30 17.66 1.09
CA LEU A 30 -11.40 16.75 1.39
C LEU A 30 -12.17 17.26 2.59
N ASP A 31 -13.49 17.26 2.49
CA ASP A 31 -14.39 17.33 3.63
C ASP A 31 -15.05 15.96 3.81
N SER A 32 -14.98 15.39 5.01
CA SER A 32 -15.47 14.04 5.26
C SER A 32 -15.86 13.83 6.73
N ILE A 33 -16.34 12.63 7.01
CA ILE A 33 -16.57 12.13 8.36
C ILE A 33 -15.76 10.86 8.57
N VAL A 34 -15.28 10.66 9.80
CA VAL A 34 -14.84 9.36 10.29
C VAL A 34 -15.71 8.92 11.45
N SER A 35 -15.92 7.62 11.57
CA SER A 35 -16.80 7.03 12.57
C SER A 35 -16.21 5.78 13.20
N VAL A 36 -16.84 5.38 14.30
CA VAL A 36 -16.72 4.07 14.93
C VAL A 36 -18.09 3.42 14.85
N ASN A 37 -18.20 2.32 14.11
CA ASN A 37 -19.42 1.52 14.07
C ASN A 37 -19.58 0.79 15.39
N LEU A 38 -20.70 1.02 16.07
CA LEU A 38 -20.95 0.49 17.41
C LEU A 38 -21.47 -0.95 17.40
N LYS A 39 -21.97 -1.45 16.27
CA LYS A 39 -22.53 -2.80 16.12
C LYS A 39 -21.48 -3.90 16.36
N GLU A 40 -20.20 -3.60 16.15
CA GLU A 40 -19.10 -4.54 16.36
C GLU A 40 -18.87 -4.86 17.85
N PHE A 41 -19.29 -3.98 18.76
CA PHE A 41 -19.17 -4.20 20.19
C PHE A 41 -20.35 -5.03 20.70
N LEU A 42 -20.32 -6.33 20.44
CA LEU A 42 -21.38 -7.32 20.75
C LEU A 42 -21.55 -7.65 22.25
N SER A 43 -20.85 -6.95 23.14
CA SER A 43 -20.83 -7.25 24.57
C SER A 43 -21.75 -6.28 25.31
N ASP A 44 -23.04 -6.60 25.41
CA ASP A 44 -24.01 -5.99 26.35
C ASP A 44 -24.19 -4.44 26.35
N GLN A 45 -25.36 -3.97 26.80
CA GLN A 45 -25.69 -2.54 26.78
C GLN A 45 -24.74 -1.70 27.66
N LYS A 46 -24.25 -2.25 28.77
CA LYS A 46 -23.41 -1.50 29.70
C LYS A 46 -22.03 -1.23 29.09
N SER A 47 -21.42 -2.21 28.41
CA SER A 47 -20.15 -1.96 27.74
C SER A 47 -20.30 -1.01 26.55
N LEU A 48 -21.42 -1.11 25.80
CA LEU A 48 -21.75 -0.17 24.74
C LEU A 48 -21.83 1.28 25.26
N ASP A 49 -22.54 1.51 26.37
CA ASP A 49 -22.68 2.84 26.95
C ASP A 49 -21.33 3.41 27.44
N LEU A 50 -20.44 2.57 27.98
CA LEU A 50 -19.08 2.96 28.36
C LEU A 50 -18.25 3.36 27.14
N ILE A 51 -18.32 2.60 26.05
CA ILE A 51 -17.60 2.89 24.80
C ILE A 51 -18.10 4.20 24.20
N VAL A 52 -19.41 4.39 24.10
CA VAL A 52 -20.01 5.64 23.60
C VAL A 52 -19.57 6.82 24.46
N THR A 53 -19.61 6.67 25.78
CA THR A 53 -19.17 7.73 26.71
C THR A 53 -17.70 8.10 26.49
N GLU A 54 -16.84 7.12 26.22
CA GLU A 54 -15.43 7.37 25.92
C GLU A 54 -15.24 8.06 24.56
N LEU A 55 -15.91 7.58 23.51
CA LEU A 55 -15.79 8.12 22.15
C LEU A 55 -16.33 9.56 22.03
N LEU A 56 -17.27 9.96 22.89
CA LEU A 56 -17.80 11.32 22.91
C LEU A 56 -16.88 12.33 23.62
N LYS A 57 -15.83 11.87 24.31
CA LYS A 57 -14.84 12.78 24.92
C LYS A 57 -14.02 13.48 23.83
N PRO A 58 -13.60 14.74 24.05
CA PRO A 58 -12.66 15.40 23.16
C PRO A 58 -11.32 14.64 23.10
N ASN A 59 -11.02 14.03 21.95
CA ASN A 59 -9.75 13.37 21.69
C ASN A 59 -9.36 13.56 20.23
N SER A 60 -8.75 14.71 19.93
CA SER A 60 -8.41 15.07 18.55
C SER A 60 -7.47 14.08 17.89
N GLN A 61 -6.48 13.57 18.63
CA GLN A 61 -5.50 12.61 18.09
C GLN A 61 -6.19 11.34 17.60
N PHE A 62 -7.13 10.79 18.38
CA PHE A 62 -7.87 9.59 17.99
C PHE A 62 -8.63 9.77 16.68
N TRP A 63 -9.31 10.91 16.50
CA TRP A 63 -10.07 11.20 15.30
C TRP A 63 -9.19 11.55 14.10
N ILE A 64 -8.07 12.25 14.31
CA ILE A 64 -7.08 12.55 13.27
C ILE A 64 -6.43 11.27 12.75
N GLU A 65 -6.04 10.33 13.62
CA GLU A 65 -5.46 9.05 13.17
C GLU A 65 -6.47 8.24 12.34
N ARG A 66 -7.76 8.28 12.72
CA ARG A 66 -8.83 7.70 11.89
C ARG A 66 -8.97 8.39 10.54
N ALA A 67 -9.00 9.71 10.50
CA ALA A 67 -9.08 10.47 9.26
C ALA A 67 -7.88 10.18 8.34
N LYS A 68 -6.67 10.14 8.91
CA LYS A 68 -5.43 9.75 8.22
C LYS A 68 -5.52 8.33 7.65
N LYS A 69 -6.01 7.35 8.42
CA LYS A 69 -6.22 5.99 7.91
C LYS A 69 -7.22 5.97 6.76
N GLN A 70 -8.33 6.70 6.87
CA GLN A 70 -9.34 6.81 5.81
C GLN A 70 -8.74 7.34 4.50
N ILE A 71 -7.95 8.41 4.55
CA ILE A 71 -7.32 9.02 3.37
C ILE A 71 -6.26 8.09 2.77
N LEU A 72 -5.46 7.41 3.60
CA LEU A 72 -4.45 6.45 3.12
C LEU A 72 -5.05 5.33 2.27
N MET A 73 -6.32 4.99 2.47
CA MET A 73 -7.01 4.00 1.62
C MET A 73 -7.26 4.50 0.19
N SER A 74 -7.17 5.81 -0.05
CA SER A 74 -7.31 6.39 -1.39
C SER A 74 -6.03 6.38 -2.20
N THR A 75 -4.87 6.18 -1.57
CA THR A 75 -3.55 6.32 -2.21
C THR A 75 -3.41 5.45 -3.47
N TYR A 76 -3.84 4.19 -3.43
CA TYR A 76 -3.80 3.32 -4.60
C TYR A 76 -4.67 3.83 -5.75
N ARG A 77 -5.86 4.34 -5.45
CA ARG A 77 -6.76 4.88 -6.47
C ARG A 77 -6.16 6.10 -7.17
N PHE A 78 -5.37 6.89 -6.44
CA PHE A 78 -4.65 8.07 -6.94
C PHE A 78 -3.36 7.73 -7.71
N ILE A 79 -2.61 6.71 -7.29
CA ILE A 79 -1.42 6.21 -8.01
C ILE A 79 -1.84 5.55 -9.32
N TYR A 80 -2.86 4.69 -9.29
CA TYR A 80 -3.31 3.90 -10.44
C TYR A 80 -4.56 4.51 -11.12
N ARG A 81 -4.71 5.85 -11.14
CA ARG A 81 -5.89 6.53 -11.71
C ARG A 81 -6.20 6.09 -13.14
N SER A 82 -5.18 5.83 -13.94
CA SER A 82 -5.30 5.36 -15.33
C SER A 82 -6.00 4.02 -15.48
N ALA A 83 -6.03 3.17 -14.44
CA ALA A 83 -6.76 1.90 -14.45
C ALA A 83 -8.28 2.07 -14.38
N TYR A 84 -8.75 3.25 -14.00
CA TYR A 84 -10.17 3.52 -13.76
C TYR A 84 -10.75 4.65 -14.60
N PHE A 85 -9.89 5.51 -15.17
CA PHE A 85 -10.28 6.62 -16.02
C PHE A 85 -9.43 6.66 -17.28
N GLU A 86 -10.09 6.88 -18.40
CA GLU A 86 -9.41 7.16 -19.67
C GLU A 86 -8.85 8.59 -19.65
N GLY A 87 -7.63 8.78 -20.16
CA GLY A 87 -7.00 10.10 -20.29
C GLY A 87 -6.56 10.75 -18.98
N LYS A 88 -6.51 10.02 -17.87
CA LYS A 88 -5.99 10.49 -16.58
C LYS A 88 -4.77 9.69 -16.15
N PHE A 89 -3.86 10.36 -15.46
CA PHE A 89 -2.63 9.75 -14.96
C PHE A 89 -2.51 9.92 -13.44
N GLN A 90 -1.40 9.42 -12.90
CA GLN A 90 -1.12 9.39 -11.47
C GLN A 90 -1.22 10.78 -10.84
N LEU A 91 -1.88 10.87 -9.69
CA LEU A 91 -1.95 12.08 -8.85
C LEU A 91 -1.63 11.67 -7.40
N PRO A 92 -0.41 11.17 -7.13
CA PRO A 92 -0.07 10.63 -5.83
C PRO A 92 -0.22 11.69 -4.73
N LEU A 93 -0.79 11.30 -3.61
CA LEU A 93 -0.84 12.16 -2.42
C LEU A 93 0.56 12.28 -1.79
N THR A 94 0.81 13.38 -1.11
CA THR A 94 2.06 13.57 -0.36
C THR A 94 2.14 12.61 0.83
N GLN A 95 3.31 12.55 1.46
CA GLN A 95 3.48 11.85 2.72
C GLN A 95 2.61 12.48 3.84
N PRO A 96 2.13 11.68 4.81
CA PRO A 96 1.19 12.16 5.82
C PRO A 96 1.68 13.23 6.77
N GLU A 97 2.99 13.43 6.93
CA GLU A 97 3.55 14.55 7.71
C GLU A 97 3.23 15.93 7.12
N TYR A 98 2.88 16.01 5.83
CA TYR A 98 2.51 17.25 5.15
C TYR A 98 0.99 17.48 5.08
N TRP A 99 0.22 16.66 5.80
CA TRP A 99 -1.24 16.71 5.80
C TRP A 99 -1.74 17.62 6.92
N HIS A 100 -2.71 18.47 6.57
CA HIS A 100 -3.34 19.38 7.51
C HIS A 100 -4.75 18.89 7.78
N PHE A 101 -5.10 18.76 9.06
CA PHE A 101 -6.41 18.31 9.50
C PHE A 101 -7.07 19.37 10.37
N GLU A 102 -8.36 19.58 10.16
CA GLU A 102 -9.22 20.39 11.01
C GLU A 102 -10.44 19.55 11.43
N LEU A 103 -10.67 19.40 12.73
CA LEU A 103 -11.85 18.70 13.25
C LEU A 103 -12.98 19.70 13.50
N HIS A 104 -14.19 19.34 13.10
CA HIS A 104 -15.35 20.21 13.17
C HIS A 104 -16.24 19.87 14.36
N GLY A 105 -16.06 20.61 15.45
CA GLY A 105 -16.86 20.48 16.66
C GLY A 105 -16.48 19.27 17.52
N ASN A 106 -17.48 18.72 18.22
CA ASN A 106 -17.30 17.57 19.11
C ASN A 106 -17.83 16.28 18.47
N PRO A 107 -17.35 15.10 18.90
CA PRO A 107 -17.86 13.83 18.39
C PRO A 107 -19.34 13.67 18.73
N LYS A 108 -20.11 13.04 17.84
CA LYS A 108 -21.55 12.87 17.98
C LYS A 108 -21.94 11.43 17.70
N ARG A 109 -22.99 10.95 18.37
CA ARG A 109 -23.62 9.68 18.03
C ARG A 109 -24.71 9.92 16.98
N ASP A 110 -24.79 9.04 15.99
CA ASP A 110 -25.81 9.04 14.96
C ASP A 110 -26.18 7.60 14.60
N HIS A 111 -27.49 7.37 14.43
CA HIS A 111 -28.05 6.06 14.11
C HIS A 111 -28.23 5.82 12.61
N SER A 112 -27.77 6.74 11.76
CA SER A 112 -28.05 6.73 10.32
C SER A 112 -26.81 6.70 9.43
N ILE A 113 -25.60 6.82 9.98
CA ILE A 113 -24.36 6.80 9.19
C ILE A 113 -24.21 5.43 8.52
N ASN A 114 -24.39 5.39 7.20
CA ASN A 114 -24.47 4.16 6.41
C ASN A 114 -25.48 3.14 6.98
N GLY A 115 -26.56 3.62 7.60
CA GLY A 115 -27.58 2.80 8.26
C GLY A 115 -27.10 2.06 9.51
N GLN A 116 -26.02 2.52 10.14
CA GLN A 116 -25.46 1.93 11.36
C GLN A 116 -25.45 2.94 12.51
N ASP A 117 -25.54 2.42 13.73
CA ASP A 117 -25.30 3.18 14.96
C ASP A 117 -23.81 3.44 15.14
N SER A 118 -23.41 4.70 15.14
CA SER A 118 -22.01 5.11 15.11
C SER A 118 -21.76 6.34 15.95
N VAL A 119 -20.55 6.46 16.49
CA VAL A 119 -20.02 7.77 16.93
C VAL A 119 -19.10 8.30 15.84
N TYR A 120 -19.25 9.56 15.46
CA TYR A 120 -18.52 10.17 14.35
C TYR A 120 -17.92 11.53 14.71
N MET A 121 -16.93 11.92 13.90
CA MET A 121 -16.30 13.22 13.87
C MET A 121 -16.24 13.71 12.42
N SER A 122 -16.66 14.95 12.18
CA SER A 122 -16.48 15.62 10.90
C SER A 122 -15.11 16.28 10.83
N TYR A 123 -14.49 16.30 9.66
CA TYR A 123 -13.18 16.90 9.48
C TYR A 123 -12.99 17.46 8.07
N SER A 124 -12.12 18.46 7.97
CA SER A 124 -11.49 18.88 6.71
C SER A 124 -10.05 18.41 6.69
N TRP A 125 -9.57 18.07 5.51
CA TRP A 125 -8.19 17.72 5.26
C TRP A 125 -7.67 18.44 4.02
N SER A 126 -6.39 18.80 4.04
CA SER A 126 -5.71 19.29 2.83
C SER A 126 -4.23 18.94 2.79
N THR A 127 -3.70 18.93 1.57
CA THR A 127 -2.26 18.91 1.30
C THR A 127 -1.93 19.63 -0.01
N TYR A 128 -0.65 19.87 -0.26
CA TYR A 128 -0.14 20.54 -1.45
C TYR A 128 0.90 19.67 -2.15
N ILE A 129 0.70 19.43 -3.43
CA ILE A 129 1.65 18.73 -4.30
C ILE A 129 2.48 19.80 -5.01
N LEU A 130 3.79 19.75 -4.84
CA LEU A 130 4.75 20.56 -5.58
C LEU A 130 5.31 19.73 -6.74
N THR A 131 5.23 20.24 -7.96
CA THR A 131 5.62 19.52 -9.18
C THR A 131 6.07 20.50 -10.29
N ASP A 132 6.47 19.97 -11.44
CA ASP A 132 6.77 20.78 -12.63
C ASP A 132 5.51 21.40 -13.24
N TYR A 133 5.68 22.39 -14.12
CA TYR A 133 4.55 23.11 -14.72
C TYR A 133 3.59 22.23 -15.56
N GLU A 134 4.09 21.18 -16.24
CA GLU A 134 3.30 20.39 -17.19
C GLU A 134 2.55 19.21 -16.52
N SER A 135 3.14 18.62 -15.49
CA SER A 135 2.65 17.43 -14.79
C SER A 135 1.19 17.50 -14.33
N PRO A 136 0.66 18.61 -13.79
CA PRO A 136 -0.75 18.69 -13.39
C PRO A 136 -1.70 18.45 -14.58
N GLY A 137 -1.45 19.09 -15.72
CA GLY A 137 -2.27 18.95 -16.94
C GLY A 137 -2.17 17.55 -17.57
N ILE A 138 -1.00 16.91 -17.45
CA ILE A 138 -0.83 15.50 -17.83
C ILE A 138 -1.64 14.60 -16.91
N SER A 139 -1.59 14.83 -15.59
CA SER A 139 -2.31 14.02 -14.60
C SER A 139 -3.82 14.16 -14.72
N GLU A 140 -4.29 15.39 -14.89
CA GLU A 140 -5.69 15.77 -15.00
C GLU A 140 -5.79 16.97 -15.95
N PRO A 141 -6.39 16.83 -17.15
CA PRO A 141 -6.48 17.93 -18.11
C PRO A 141 -7.13 19.20 -17.56
N GLN A 142 -8.05 19.07 -16.59
CA GLN A 142 -8.66 20.23 -15.94
C GLN A 142 -7.70 21.03 -15.05
N LEU A 143 -6.53 20.49 -14.70
CA LEU A 143 -5.48 21.15 -13.93
C LEU A 143 -4.38 21.76 -14.81
N GLU A 144 -4.52 21.72 -16.14
CA GLU A 144 -3.54 22.30 -17.07
C GLU A 144 -3.43 23.83 -16.92
N THR A 145 -4.50 24.49 -16.48
CA THR A 145 -4.55 25.94 -16.34
C THR A 145 -4.56 26.36 -14.87
N ILE A 146 -3.90 27.48 -14.54
CA ILE A 146 -3.93 28.06 -13.20
C ILE A 146 -5.38 28.37 -12.81
N GLY A 147 -5.81 27.87 -11.64
CA GLY A 147 -7.18 27.98 -11.15
C GLY A 147 -8.11 26.87 -11.65
N GLY A 148 -7.59 25.94 -12.46
CA GLY A 148 -8.26 24.69 -12.81
C GLY A 148 -8.63 23.87 -11.58
N GLN A 149 -9.77 23.20 -11.62
CA GLN A 149 -10.30 22.40 -10.53
C GLN A 149 -10.88 21.10 -11.06
N TRP A 150 -10.67 20.01 -10.32
CA TRP A 150 -11.31 18.73 -10.59
C TRP A 150 -11.82 18.15 -9.27
N VAL A 151 -13.04 17.61 -9.30
CA VAL A 151 -13.63 16.89 -8.16
C VAL A 151 -13.53 15.40 -8.44
N GLU A 152 -12.67 14.73 -7.68
CA GLU A 152 -12.50 13.28 -7.78
C GLU A 152 -13.67 12.56 -7.08
N PRO A 153 -14.46 11.74 -7.80
CA PRO A 153 -15.56 11.01 -7.18
C PRO A 153 -15.01 9.87 -6.32
N PHE A 154 -14.98 10.09 -5.00
CA PHE A 154 -14.53 9.11 -4.02
C PHE A 154 -15.62 8.79 -3.00
N ILE A 155 -15.81 7.50 -2.70
CA ILE A 155 -16.61 7.07 -1.56
C ILE A 155 -15.65 6.51 -0.53
N LEU A 156 -15.46 7.25 0.57
CA LEU A 156 -14.61 6.83 1.67
C LEU A 156 -15.44 6.08 2.72
N PRO A 157 -14.93 4.98 3.27
CA PRO A 157 -15.59 4.28 4.36
C PRO A 157 -15.58 5.14 5.63
N ALA A 158 -16.74 5.39 6.22
CA ALA A 158 -16.84 6.18 7.44
C ALA A 158 -16.02 5.56 8.59
N ASP A 159 -16.03 4.24 8.77
CA ASP A 159 -15.15 3.55 9.72
C ASP A 159 -14.00 2.85 8.98
N PRO A 160 -12.79 3.44 8.93
CA PRO A 160 -11.67 2.89 8.16
C PRO A 160 -10.96 1.71 8.86
N TYR A 161 -11.32 1.38 10.10
CA TYR A 161 -10.74 0.26 10.85
C TYR A 161 -11.61 -0.99 10.80
N ASN A 162 -12.93 -0.83 10.68
CA ASN A 162 -13.88 -1.94 10.61
C ASN A 162 -14.29 -2.22 9.16
N LEU A 163 -13.28 -2.47 8.33
CA LEU A 163 -13.46 -2.91 6.96
C LEU A 163 -13.09 -4.37 6.85
N ILE A 164 -14.10 -5.22 6.85
CA ILE A 164 -13.95 -6.53 6.20
C ILE A 164 -13.92 -6.22 4.70
N GLN A 165 -12.73 -6.24 4.09
CA GLN A 165 -12.63 -6.24 2.63
C GLN A 165 -13.38 -7.47 2.12
N ARG A 166 -14.64 -7.29 1.71
CA ARG A 166 -15.39 -8.25 0.88
C ARG A 166 -15.12 -7.96 -0.60
N THR A 167 -13.87 -7.72 -0.96
CA THR A 167 -13.47 -7.86 -2.35
C THR A 167 -13.24 -9.35 -2.57
N GLY A 168 -13.68 -9.93 -3.68
CA GLY A 168 -13.26 -11.27 -4.12
C GLY A 168 -11.75 -11.36 -4.45
N TYR A 169 -10.97 -10.40 -3.95
CA TYR A 169 -9.55 -10.11 -4.12
C TYR A 169 -8.94 -9.60 -2.79
N ALA A 170 -9.54 -9.91 -1.63
CA ALA A 170 -9.15 -9.37 -0.33
C ALA A 170 -7.82 -9.90 0.24
N CYS A 171 -7.01 -10.54 -0.60
CA CYS A 171 -5.62 -10.91 -0.31
C CYS A 171 -4.76 -10.66 -1.56
N ILE A 172 -4.68 -9.41 -2.06
CA ILE A 172 -3.72 -9.02 -3.11
C ILE A 172 -3.34 -7.55 -2.83
N ASP A 173 -2.49 -7.28 -1.83
CA ASP A 173 -1.10 -6.90 -2.11
C ASP A 173 -0.56 -7.74 -3.27
N GLU A 174 -0.55 -7.15 -4.46
CA GLU A 174 0.05 -7.77 -5.65
C GLU A 174 1.57 -7.68 -5.45
N ASP A 175 2.09 -8.61 -4.65
CA ASP A 175 3.50 -8.99 -4.52
C ASP A 175 4.50 -7.84 -4.28
N THR A 176 4.16 -6.88 -3.41
CA THR A 176 5.08 -5.78 -3.04
C THR A 176 5.44 -5.73 -1.57
N TYR A 177 6.48 -6.48 -1.20
CA TYR A 177 7.12 -6.38 0.11
C TYR A 177 8.16 -5.24 0.14
N GLN A 178 7.74 -4.07 0.61
CA GLN A 178 8.61 -2.89 0.69
C GLN A 178 9.62 -2.98 1.84
N ALA A 179 10.78 -2.33 1.67
CA ALA A 179 11.77 -2.16 2.73
C ALA A 179 11.18 -1.37 3.91
N GLY A 180 11.42 -1.84 5.13
CA GLY A 180 10.90 -1.23 6.37
C GLY A 180 9.67 -1.95 6.97
N ILE A 181 9.08 -2.91 6.28
CA ILE A 181 8.07 -3.80 6.84
C ILE A 181 8.74 -4.80 7.80
N PRO A 182 8.16 -5.07 8.99
CA PRO A 182 8.65 -6.12 9.89
C PRO A 182 8.93 -7.45 9.18
N CYS A 183 10.07 -8.06 9.51
CA CYS A 183 10.54 -9.34 8.95
C CYS A 183 10.91 -9.32 7.45
N GLN A 184 10.97 -8.14 6.80
CA GLN A 184 11.47 -7.97 5.43
C GLN A 184 12.96 -7.58 5.41
N TRP A 185 13.77 -8.27 6.21
CA TRP A 185 15.22 -8.08 6.27
C TRP A 185 15.91 -9.40 6.60
N ILE A 186 17.17 -9.49 6.20
CA ILE A 186 18.08 -10.53 6.67
C ILE A 186 18.99 -9.90 7.72
N ASP A 187 19.03 -10.52 8.89
CA ASP A 187 19.98 -10.11 9.93
C ASP A 187 21.39 -10.49 9.47
N ILE A 188 22.25 -9.49 9.31
CA ILE A 188 23.65 -9.65 8.93
C ILE A 188 24.60 -9.21 10.06
N THR A 189 24.11 -9.07 11.30
CA THR A 189 24.89 -8.55 12.43
C THR A 189 26.21 -9.28 12.66
N ASP A 190 26.25 -10.58 12.38
CA ASP A 190 27.44 -11.41 12.57
C ASP A 190 28.45 -11.34 11.40
N HIS A 191 28.16 -10.57 10.34
CA HIS A 191 29.08 -10.38 9.21
C HIS A 191 30.03 -9.20 9.45
N ASN A 192 31.29 -9.50 9.74
CA ASN A 192 32.32 -8.48 9.96
C ASN A 192 32.82 -7.85 8.65
N THR A 193 32.36 -6.63 8.35
CA THR A 193 32.83 -5.84 7.20
C THR A 193 33.86 -4.76 7.58
N THR A 194 34.39 -4.73 8.81
CA THR A 194 35.24 -3.63 9.31
C THR A 194 36.48 -3.39 8.47
N ASN A 195 37.11 -4.45 7.92
CA ASN A 195 38.36 -4.34 7.18
C ASN A 195 38.21 -4.48 5.65
N SER A 196 37.06 -4.98 5.19
CA SER A 196 36.82 -5.23 3.77
C SER A 196 35.32 -5.47 3.49
N PRO A 197 34.81 -5.09 2.30
CA PRO A 197 33.47 -5.47 1.88
C PRO A 197 33.30 -6.99 1.81
N ILE A 198 32.09 -7.48 2.08
CA ILE A 198 31.73 -8.89 1.90
C ILE A 198 30.76 -8.99 0.73
N THR A 199 31.02 -9.90 -0.20
CA THR A 199 30.07 -10.25 -1.27
C THR A 199 29.56 -11.66 -1.04
N ALA A 200 28.25 -11.81 -0.98
CA ALA A 200 27.59 -13.10 -0.79
C ALA A 200 26.34 -13.20 -1.67
N PRO A 201 25.92 -14.42 -2.05
CA PRO A 201 24.65 -14.61 -2.73
C PRO A 201 23.49 -14.37 -1.77
N LEU A 202 22.61 -13.45 -2.13
CA LEU A 202 21.28 -13.28 -1.55
C LEU A 202 20.30 -14.13 -2.35
N THR A 203 19.67 -15.11 -1.72
CA THR A 203 18.69 -16.00 -2.34
C THR A 203 17.29 -15.73 -1.82
N ALA A 204 16.32 -15.80 -2.72
CA ALA A 204 14.90 -15.83 -2.39
C ALA A 204 14.30 -17.11 -2.95
N HIS A 205 13.57 -17.85 -2.11
CA HIS A 205 12.82 -19.03 -2.49
C HIS A 205 11.33 -18.76 -2.25
N MET A 206 10.54 -18.75 -3.30
CA MET A 206 9.09 -18.72 -3.22
C MET A 206 8.55 -20.15 -3.18
N ASN A 207 7.52 -20.37 -2.37
CA ASN A 207 6.86 -21.67 -2.20
C ASN A 207 7.85 -22.87 -2.04
N PRO A 208 8.88 -22.77 -1.16
CA PRO A 208 9.98 -23.75 -1.11
C PRO A 208 9.53 -25.19 -0.82
N ASP A 209 8.42 -25.34 -0.09
CA ASP A 209 7.85 -26.64 0.29
C ASP A 209 6.73 -27.13 -0.66
N ASN A 210 6.49 -26.40 -1.75
CA ASN A 210 5.43 -26.66 -2.72
C ASN A 210 4.06 -26.82 -2.05
N MET A 211 3.73 -25.95 -1.09
CA MET A 211 2.44 -25.94 -0.40
C MET A 211 1.33 -25.42 -1.32
N LEU A 212 1.65 -24.45 -2.17
CA LEU A 212 0.77 -24.00 -3.25
C LEU A 212 0.99 -24.88 -4.48
N CYS A 213 -0.10 -25.28 -5.13
CA CYS A 213 -0.02 -25.98 -6.41
C CYS A 213 0.17 -24.97 -7.54
N GLU A 214 1.36 -24.97 -8.13
CA GLU A 214 1.71 -24.16 -9.31
C GLU A 214 1.63 -24.95 -10.62
N GLY A 215 1.20 -26.20 -10.54
CA GLY A 215 0.97 -27.10 -11.67
C GLY A 215 -0.51 -27.36 -11.88
N GLN A 216 -0.82 -28.58 -12.33
CA GLN A 216 -2.21 -29.01 -12.50
C GLN A 216 -2.70 -29.69 -11.21
N LEU A 217 -3.82 -29.20 -10.68
CA LEU A 217 -4.52 -29.82 -9.54
C LEU A 217 -5.02 -31.21 -9.93
N VAL A 218 -4.83 -32.17 -9.04
CA VAL A 218 -5.34 -33.53 -9.20
C VAL A 218 -6.74 -33.62 -8.59
N LEU A 219 -7.71 -34.02 -9.43
CA LEU A 219 -9.09 -34.23 -9.04
C LEU A 219 -9.40 -35.73 -8.96
N ASP A 220 -10.37 -36.11 -8.15
CA ASP A 220 -10.94 -37.46 -8.15
C ASP A 220 -11.98 -37.65 -9.28
N ALA A 221 -12.67 -38.80 -9.28
CA ALA A 221 -13.66 -39.13 -10.30
C ALA A 221 -14.93 -38.27 -10.23
N GLN A 222 -15.17 -37.59 -9.11
CA GLN A 222 -16.29 -36.68 -8.87
C GLN A 222 -15.94 -35.23 -9.22
N GLY A 223 -14.65 -34.95 -9.44
CA GLY A 223 -14.13 -33.61 -9.71
C GLY A 223 -13.69 -32.87 -8.46
N ASP A 224 -13.62 -33.53 -7.31
CA ASP A 224 -13.17 -32.94 -6.04
C ASP A 224 -11.64 -32.98 -5.92
N PHE A 225 -11.08 -32.04 -5.17
CA PHE A 225 -9.63 -31.99 -4.95
C PHE A 225 -9.14 -33.18 -4.14
N ILE A 226 -8.08 -33.83 -4.63
CA ILE A 226 -7.34 -34.82 -3.84
C ILE A 226 -6.34 -34.08 -2.94
N TRP A 227 -6.32 -34.45 -1.66
CA TRP A 227 -5.39 -33.92 -0.66
C TRP A 227 -4.31 -34.95 -0.33
N GLU A 228 -3.08 -34.50 -0.14
CA GLU A 228 -1.94 -35.33 0.27
C GLU A 228 -1.29 -34.80 1.55
N PRO A 229 -0.77 -35.70 2.42
CA PRO A 229 -0.15 -35.27 3.66
C PRO A 229 1.18 -34.54 3.39
N THR A 230 1.46 -33.54 4.21
CA THR A 230 2.76 -32.84 4.24
C THR A 230 3.60 -33.30 5.43
N ASN A 231 4.84 -32.83 5.50
CA ASN A 231 5.70 -33.05 6.68
C ASN A 231 5.40 -32.06 7.83
N PHE A 232 4.47 -31.12 7.63
CA PHE A 232 4.09 -30.14 8.65
C PHE A 232 3.03 -30.70 9.59
N THR A 233 3.09 -30.24 10.83
CA THR A 233 2.09 -30.51 11.85
C THR A 233 1.46 -29.21 12.33
N ASP A 234 0.17 -29.23 12.64
CA ASP A 234 -0.51 -28.12 13.30
C ASP A 234 -0.12 -28.02 14.79
N VAL A 235 -0.70 -27.03 15.49
CA VAL A 235 -0.44 -26.77 16.93
C VAL A 235 -0.85 -27.91 17.86
N ASN A 236 -1.67 -28.85 17.39
CA ASN A 236 -2.13 -30.02 18.12
C ASN A 236 -1.40 -31.30 17.69
N GLY A 237 -0.40 -31.21 16.80
CA GLY A 237 0.33 -32.35 16.25
C GLY A 237 -0.40 -33.08 15.12
N GLY A 238 -1.50 -32.53 14.59
CA GLY A 238 -2.22 -33.06 13.44
C GLY A 238 -1.46 -32.83 12.14
N THR A 239 -1.48 -33.79 11.21
CA THR A 239 -0.85 -33.63 9.89
C THR A 239 -1.54 -32.53 9.08
N VAL A 240 -0.74 -31.62 8.54
CA VAL A 240 -1.21 -30.62 7.57
C VAL A 240 -1.27 -31.27 6.18
N PHE A 241 -2.37 -31.06 5.47
CA PHE A 241 -2.57 -31.56 4.12
C PHE A 241 -2.47 -30.42 3.10
N LYS A 242 -2.01 -30.75 1.89
CA LYS A 242 -2.03 -29.84 0.74
C LYS A 242 -2.75 -30.46 -0.44
N GLN A 243 -3.15 -29.64 -1.40
CA GLN A 243 -3.75 -30.13 -2.64
C GLN A 243 -2.70 -30.89 -3.44
N LYS A 244 -3.06 -32.10 -3.89
CA LYS A 244 -2.20 -32.91 -4.74
C LYS A 244 -2.02 -32.22 -6.08
N CYS A 245 -0.75 -32.07 -6.47
CA CYS A 245 -0.36 -31.29 -7.63
C CYS A 245 0.54 -32.13 -8.55
N VAL A 246 0.26 -32.12 -9.85
CA VAL A 246 1.20 -32.66 -10.85
C VAL A 246 2.17 -31.54 -11.21
N THR A 247 3.35 -31.56 -10.60
CA THR A 247 4.46 -30.67 -10.96
C THR A 247 5.09 -31.15 -12.28
N GLY A 248 5.41 -30.22 -13.19
CA GLY A 248 6.14 -30.54 -14.42
C GLY A 248 5.36 -30.48 -15.74
N THR A 249 4.12 -29.96 -15.77
CA THR A 249 3.46 -29.64 -17.05
C THR A 249 4.10 -28.42 -17.74
N ASN A 250 4.77 -27.55 -16.99
CA ASN A 250 5.60 -26.48 -17.52
C ASN A 250 6.84 -26.23 -16.62
N PRO A 251 8.07 -26.50 -17.10
CA PRO A 251 9.30 -26.25 -16.34
C PRO A 251 9.51 -24.78 -15.95
N SER A 252 8.90 -23.82 -16.67
CA SER A 252 9.04 -22.40 -16.36
C SER A 252 8.33 -22.00 -15.07
N THR A 253 7.31 -22.75 -14.64
CA THR A 253 6.53 -22.42 -13.43
C THR A 253 7.25 -22.78 -12.14
N LEU A 254 8.34 -23.55 -12.18
CA LEU A 254 9.20 -23.76 -11.01
C LEU A 254 10.45 -22.86 -11.07
N ALA A 255 10.78 -22.33 -12.24
CA ALA A 255 11.99 -21.52 -12.45
C ALA A 255 11.88 -20.10 -11.89
N ASN A 256 10.67 -19.57 -11.73
CA ASN A 256 10.41 -18.26 -11.11
C ASN A 256 10.38 -18.32 -9.56
N ASN A 257 10.41 -19.51 -8.96
CA ASN A 257 10.39 -19.66 -7.51
C ASN A 257 11.76 -19.51 -6.85
N PHE A 258 12.81 -19.32 -7.63
CA PHE A 258 14.15 -19.11 -7.13
C PHE A 258 14.77 -17.89 -7.80
N HIS A 259 15.24 -16.97 -6.98
CA HIS A 259 16.06 -15.86 -7.45
C HIS A 259 17.32 -15.74 -6.61
N GLN A 260 18.41 -15.37 -7.25
CA GLN A 260 19.68 -15.12 -6.58
C GLN A 260 20.38 -13.93 -7.21
N ILE A 261 20.84 -13.03 -6.35
CA ILE A 261 21.74 -11.93 -6.73
C ILE A 261 22.94 -11.94 -5.81
N ASN A 262 24.11 -11.56 -6.31
CA ASN A 262 25.25 -11.28 -5.44
C ASN A 262 25.09 -9.88 -4.88
N VAL A 263 25.08 -9.76 -3.55
CA VAL A 263 25.01 -8.49 -2.84
C VAL A 263 26.35 -8.25 -2.16
N THR A 264 26.88 -7.04 -2.34
CA THR A 264 28.08 -6.59 -1.63
C THR A 264 27.68 -5.69 -0.48
N VAL A 265 27.93 -6.15 0.75
CA VAL A 265 27.85 -5.31 1.94
C VAL A 265 29.15 -4.51 2.02
N PRO A 266 29.10 -3.16 1.98
CA PRO A 266 30.29 -2.33 2.01
C PRO A 266 30.99 -2.41 3.36
N THR A 267 32.24 -1.94 3.41
CA THR A 267 32.96 -1.75 4.68
C THR A 267 32.13 -0.90 5.64
N ASP A 268 32.17 -1.23 6.93
CA ASP A 268 31.45 -0.50 7.96
C ASP A 268 31.66 1.03 7.85
N GLY A 269 30.59 1.79 8.04
CA GLY A 269 30.56 3.25 7.86
C GLY A 269 30.50 3.76 6.42
N ASN A 270 30.55 2.89 5.40
CA ASN A 270 30.45 3.26 3.97
C ASN A 270 29.13 2.81 3.31
N GLY A 271 28.09 2.54 4.10
CA GLY A 271 26.76 2.16 3.60
C GLY A 271 26.02 3.30 2.89
N TYR A 272 25.09 2.95 1.99
CA TYR A 272 24.28 3.92 1.23
C TYR A 272 23.35 4.77 2.10
N VAL A 273 23.02 4.31 3.32
CA VAL A 273 22.30 5.07 4.35
C VAL A 273 22.93 4.71 5.69
N THR A 274 23.46 5.69 6.41
CA THR A 274 23.91 5.51 7.80
C THR A 274 22.93 6.24 8.70
N VAL A 275 22.11 5.50 9.45
CA VAL A 275 21.30 6.06 10.53
C VAL A 275 22.13 5.98 11.80
N ARG A 276 22.61 7.13 12.28
CA ARG A 276 23.15 7.23 13.63
C ARG A 276 21.99 7.57 14.57
N MET A 277 21.74 6.69 15.53
CA MET A 277 20.92 7.04 16.69
C MET A 277 21.86 7.73 17.69
N GLU A 278 21.61 9.01 17.95
CA GLU A 278 22.15 9.74 19.10
C GLU A 278 21.11 9.75 20.22
#